data_AF-A0A946RKJ9-F1
#
_entry.id   AF-A0A946RKJ9-F1
#
_cell.length_a   1.000
_cell.length_b   1.000
_cell.length_c   1.000
_cell.angle_alpha   90.00
_cell.angle_beta   90.00
_cell.angle_gamma   90.00
#
_symmetry.space_group_name_H-M   'P 1'
#
loop_
_entity.id
_entity.type
_entity.pdbx_description
1 polymer ?
#
loop_
_entity_poly.entity_id
_entity_poly.type
_entity_poly.pdbx_seq_one_letter_code
_entity_poly.pdbx_strand_id
1 'polypeptide(L)'
;MINKIIIFFALISCSITLANESSLNKINLAPLSTYDVAGYKNIFSEQNRGRWKQADREIKKISNPILMGHVLYQRYMHATAYTSNFTELKNWMKNYGDLPGAERIFDLAKRKNNGKISGMLQPMTATSYSFPAEKPLPPSKKNDEASKQLKITPKPQNKIYIKKTNPHPDIKLFKNLINRYLNQHNASRAEKRLWAFIKRGLLSSIEIDNQLSRIANEYYLTNHDKKALALAQLASRSREKISQPDWIAGLAAWRLGDCSVAAWHFEQVSNSTVSGDWTAAAGAFWAARSYMVCHRPGEVSRMLKKSASFEKTFYGILASRQLGKRINFDWTVPEFTQTDYNEVRNLSNVHRAIALAQVGENPLADQELSIAWGRTRDSQHSALL
;
A
#
# COMPACT_ATOMS: atom_id res chain seq x y z
N MET A 1 15.37 3.05 44.67
CA MET A 1 14.02 3.14 44.05
C MET A 1 14.04 2.68 42.57
N ILE A 2 14.74 1.59 42.23
CA ILE A 2 14.87 1.11 40.83
C ILE A 2 14.37 -0.35 40.65
N ASN A 3 14.13 -1.10 41.74
CA ASN A 3 13.68 -2.50 41.65
C ASN A 3 12.15 -2.73 41.61
N LYS A 4 11.32 -1.68 41.55
CA LYS A 4 9.85 -1.82 41.51
C LYS A 4 9.21 -1.61 40.12
N ILE A 5 9.97 -1.16 39.12
CA ILE A 5 9.44 -0.89 37.76
C ILE A 5 9.54 -2.12 36.84
N ILE A 6 10.47 -3.06 37.11
CA ILE A 6 10.68 -4.25 36.26
C ILE A 6 9.59 -5.33 36.50
N ILE A 7 9.00 -5.39 37.69
CA ILE A 7 7.97 -6.40 38.02
C ILE A 7 6.60 -6.03 37.44
N PHE A 8 6.32 -4.74 37.19
CA PHE A 8 5.04 -4.31 36.61
C PHE A 8 4.94 -4.55 35.09
N PHE A 9 6.07 -4.49 34.37
CA PHE A 9 6.11 -4.82 32.93
C PHE A 9 5.98 -6.33 32.66
N ALA A 10 6.41 -7.19 33.60
CA ALA A 10 6.27 -8.65 33.51
C ALA A 10 4.83 -9.11 33.81
N LEU A 11 4.09 -8.41 34.68
CA LEU A 11 2.72 -8.77 35.04
C LEU A 11 1.69 -8.31 34.01
N ILE A 12 1.93 -7.19 33.30
CA ILE A 12 1.07 -6.76 32.19
C ILE A 12 1.26 -7.67 30.97
N SER A 13 2.48 -8.15 30.71
CA SER A 13 2.72 -9.13 29.63
C SER A 13 2.17 -10.53 29.95
N CYS A 14 2.13 -10.94 31.23
CA CYS A 14 1.60 -12.25 31.63
C CYS A 14 0.06 -12.35 31.57
N SER A 15 -0.66 -11.26 31.85
CA SER A 15 -2.14 -11.25 31.75
C SER A 15 -2.65 -11.16 30.30
N ILE A 16 -1.90 -10.50 29.41
CA ILE A 16 -2.25 -10.39 27.98
C ILE A 16 -2.05 -11.74 27.27
N THR A 17 -1.05 -12.53 27.67
CA THR A 17 -0.88 -13.90 27.15
C THR A 17 -2.01 -14.84 27.55
N LEU A 18 -2.51 -14.75 28.79
CA LEU A 18 -3.48 -15.71 29.33
C LEU A 18 -4.88 -15.61 28.70
N ALA A 19 -5.37 -14.40 28.41
CA ALA A 19 -6.69 -14.22 27.79
C ALA A 19 -6.71 -14.76 26.35
N ASN A 20 -5.67 -14.46 25.55
CA ASN A 20 -5.55 -14.92 24.18
C ASN A 20 -5.22 -16.43 24.08
N GLU A 21 -4.46 -16.99 25.03
CA GLU A 21 -4.24 -18.44 25.11
C GLU A 21 -5.53 -19.23 25.31
N SER A 22 -6.49 -18.70 26.09
CA SER A 22 -7.71 -19.42 26.44
C SER A 22 -8.66 -19.67 25.25
N SER A 23 -8.69 -18.77 24.28
CA SER A 23 -9.51 -18.90 23.07
C SER A 23 -8.79 -19.59 21.93
N LEU A 24 -7.47 -19.37 21.78
CA LEU A 24 -6.63 -20.13 20.85
C LEU A 24 -6.59 -21.62 21.19
N ASN A 25 -6.72 -22.00 22.47
CA ASN A 25 -6.80 -23.41 22.90
C ASN A 25 -8.01 -24.17 22.31
N LYS A 26 -9.02 -23.49 21.77
CA LYS A 26 -10.15 -24.13 21.05
C LYS A 26 -9.90 -24.29 19.55
N ILE A 27 -8.90 -23.60 19.00
CA ILE A 27 -8.59 -23.59 17.56
C ILE A 27 -7.33 -24.43 17.33
N ASN A 28 -7.45 -25.57 16.65
CA ASN A 28 -6.28 -26.34 16.26
C ASN A 28 -5.54 -25.64 15.11
N LEU A 29 -4.55 -24.82 15.45
CA LEU A 29 -3.72 -24.05 14.52
C LEU A 29 -2.44 -24.81 14.14
N ALA A 30 -2.44 -26.14 14.15
CA ALA A 30 -1.25 -26.93 13.82
C ALA A 30 -1.38 -27.71 12.50
N PRO A 31 -1.15 -27.08 11.32
CA PRO A 31 -1.21 -27.77 10.04
C PRO A 31 -0.03 -28.73 9.81
N LEU A 32 1.11 -28.52 10.48
CA LEU A 32 2.28 -29.38 10.39
C LEU A 32 2.40 -30.31 11.60
N SER A 33 2.83 -31.55 11.32
CA SER A 33 3.26 -32.49 12.37
C SER A 33 4.57 -32.02 13.00
N THR A 34 4.87 -32.49 14.22
CA THR A 34 6.17 -32.22 14.87
C THR A 34 7.36 -32.71 14.05
N TYR A 35 7.20 -33.81 13.30
CA TYR A 35 8.18 -34.32 12.36
C TYR A 35 8.40 -33.39 11.17
N ASP A 36 7.33 -32.89 10.54
CA ASP A 36 7.45 -31.94 9.42
C ASP A 36 8.05 -30.61 9.90
N VAL A 37 7.70 -30.14 11.10
CA VAL A 37 8.30 -28.93 11.70
C VAL A 37 9.81 -29.09 11.84
N ALA A 38 10.28 -30.21 12.41
CA ALA A 38 11.71 -30.50 12.52
C ALA A 38 12.39 -30.63 11.15
N GLY A 39 11.73 -31.32 10.21
CA GLY A 39 12.19 -31.47 8.83
C GLY A 39 12.38 -30.13 8.14
N TYR A 40 11.38 -29.25 8.19
CA TYR A 40 11.45 -27.91 7.60
C TYR A 40 12.53 -27.04 8.25
N LYS A 41 12.65 -27.05 9.59
CA LYS A 41 13.74 -26.33 10.28
C LYS A 41 15.12 -26.77 9.76
N ASN A 42 15.32 -28.07 9.60
CA ASN A 42 16.56 -28.62 9.05
C ASN A 42 16.76 -28.23 7.59
N ILE A 43 15.72 -28.30 6.76
CA ILE A 43 15.78 -27.91 5.34
C ILE A 43 16.23 -26.44 5.21
N PHE A 44 15.56 -25.51 5.88
CA PHE A 44 15.90 -24.08 5.81
C PHE A 44 17.33 -23.80 6.30
N SER A 45 17.75 -24.43 7.40
CA SER A 45 19.11 -24.32 7.94
C SER A 45 20.17 -24.87 6.97
N GLU A 46 19.96 -26.06 6.42
CA GLU A 46 20.93 -26.71 5.53
C GLU A 46 21.02 -26.00 4.17
N GLN A 47 19.90 -25.49 3.64
CA GLN A 47 19.89 -24.68 2.43
C GLN A 47 20.61 -23.34 2.63
N ASN A 48 20.44 -22.69 3.79
CA ASN A 48 21.16 -21.46 4.11
C ASN A 48 22.69 -21.67 4.15
N ARG A 49 23.13 -22.89 4.49
CA ARG A 49 24.55 -23.30 4.48
C ARG A 49 25.03 -23.83 3.12
N GLY A 50 24.17 -23.86 2.10
CA GLY A 50 24.49 -24.43 0.79
C GLY A 50 24.63 -25.96 0.76
N ARG A 51 24.15 -26.68 1.79
CA ARG A 51 24.28 -28.13 1.92
C ARG A 51 23.11 -28.85 1.24
N TRP A 52 23.01 -28.71 -0.09
CA TRP A 52 21.88 -29.17 -0.90
C TRP A 52 21.56 -30.66 -0.74
N LYS A 53 22.57 -31.53 -0.73
CA LYS A 53 22.38 -32.98 -0.55
C LYS A 53 21.78 -33.35 0.82
N GLN A 54 22.01 -32.54 1.85
CA GLN A 54 21.39 -32.74 3.17
C GLN A 54 19.95 -32.25 3.14
N ALA A 55 19.71 -31.05 2.63
CA ALA A 55 18.37 -30.52 2.44
C ALA A 55 17.48 -31.44 1.59
N ASP A 56 17.98 -31.99 0.48
CA ASP A 56 17.24 -32.90 -0.40
C ASP A 56 16.88 -34.23 0.27
N ARG A 57 17.69 -34.70 1.21
CA ARG A 57 17.37 -35.90 2.02
C ARG A 57 16.25 -35.61 3.01
N GLU A 58 16.24 -34.43 3.62
CA GLU A 58 15.15 -34.02 4.52
C GLU A 58 13.87 -33.73 3.74
N ILE A 59 13.95 -33.09 2.56
CA ILE A 59 12.79 -32.81 1.69
C ILE A 59 12.00 -34.08 1.36
N LYS A 60 12.69 -35.21 1.12
CA LYS A 60 12.04 -36.50 0.82
C LYS A 60 11.24 -37.08 1.99
N LYS A 61 11.51 -36.64 3.22
CA LYS A 61 10.83 -37.11 4.43
C LYS A 61 9.60 -36.26 4.78
N ILE A 62 9.45 -35.10 4.15
CA ILE A 62 8.33 -34.19 4.41
C ILE A 62 7.03 -34.81 3.91
N SER A 63 6.04 -34.90 4.80
CA SER A 63 4.72 -35.43 4.49
C SER A 63 3.78 -34.34 3.98
N ASN A 64 3.78 -33.17 4.62
CA ASN A 64 2.96 -32.02 4.21
C ASN A 64 3.80 -30.98 3.45
N PRO A 65 3.68 -30.86 2.11
CA PRO A 65 4.54 -29.99 1.29
C PRO A 65 4.12 -28.51 1.29
N ILE A 66 3.30 -28.04 2.24
CA ILE A 66 2.71 -26.70 2.24
C ILE A 66 3.75 -25.56 2.18
N LEU A 67 4.95 -25.77 2.72
CA LEU A 67 6.04 -24.78 2.70
C LEU A 67 7.03 -24.96 1.55
N MET A 68 6.78 -25.90 0.62
CA MET A 68 7.74 -26.21 -0.45
C MET A 68 8.02 -25.02 -1.37
N GLY A 69 7.02 -24.15 -1.60
CA GLY A 69 7.22 -22.91 -2.35
C GLY A 69 8.28 -22.00 -1.73
N HIS A 70 8.28 -21.86 -0.40
CA HIS A 70 9.27 -21.09 0.37
C HIS A 70 10.65 -21.76 0.38
N VAL A 71 10.70 -23.08 0.53
CA VAL A 71 11.94 -23.87 0.45
C VAL A 71 12.62 -23.66 -0.91
N LEU A 72 11.85 -23.77 -2.00
CA LEU A 72 12.38 -23.56 -3.36
C LEU A 72 12.75 -22.10 -3.60
N TYR A 73 11.98 -21.14 -3.06
CA TYR A 73 12.32 -19.73 -3.14
C TYR A 73 13.69 -19.44 -2.52
N GLN A 74 13.94 -19.93 -1.29
CA GLN A 74 15.23 -19.77 -0.60
C GLN A 74 16.37 -20.37 -1.43
N ARG A 75 16.16 -21.56 -2.00
CA ARG A 75 17.15 -22.22 -2.87
C ARG A 75 17.46 -21.38 -4.12
N TYR A 76 16.44 -20.93 -4.84
CA TYR A 76 16.60 -20.21 -6.10
C TYR A 76 17.16 -18.79 -5.94
N MET A 77 17.00 -18.21 -4.76
CA MET A 77 17.48 -16.88 -4.37
C MET A 77 18.77 -16.92 -3.54
N HIS A 78 19.39 -18.10 -3.39
CA HIS A 78 20.64 -18.20 -2.65
C HIS A 78 21.74 -17.37 -3.32
N ALA A 79 22.54 -16.65 -2.53
CA ALA A 79 23.48 -15.66 -3.05
C ALA A 79 24.60 -16.26 -3.92
N THR A 80 25.14 -17.42 -3.52
CA THR A 80 26.36 -17.98 -4.14
C THR A 80 26.28 -19.47 -4.48
N ALA A 81 25.81 -20.30 -3.55
CA ALA A 81 25.88 -21.76 -3.65
C ALA A 81 24.82 -22.42 -4.56
N TYR A 82 23.83 -21.69 -5.09
CA TYR A 82 22.86 -22.22 -6.05
C TYR A 82 22.58 -21.23 -7.17
N THR A 83 22.50 -21.71 -8.41
CA THR A 83 22.15 -20.91 -9.57
C THR A 83 20.96 -21.51 -10.27
N SER A 84 19.79 -20.89 -10.12
CA SER A 84 18.55 -21.33 -10.76
C SER A 84 18.58 -21.12 -12.28
N ASN A 85 17.89 -22.00 -13.02
CA ASN A 85 17.68 -21.88 -14.46
C ASN A 85 16.27 -21.34 -14.79
N PHE A 86 16.06 -20.93 -16.04
CA PHE A 86 14.78 -20.35 -16.46
C PHE A 86 13.60 -21.32 -16.28
N THR A 87 13.80 -22.61 -16.55
CA THR A 87 12.74 -23.63 -16.44
C THR A 87 12.29 -23.81 -15.00
N GLU A 88 13.21 -23.85 -14.04
CA GLU A 88 12.90 -23.89 -12.60
C GLU A 88 12.08 -22.69 -12.16
N LEU A 89 12.51 -21.48 -12.55
CA LEU A 89 11.83 -20.24 -12.17
C LEU A 89 10.44 -20.14 -12.82
N LYS A 90 10.30 -20.57 -14.08
CA LYS A 90 9.01 -20.67 -14.77
C LYS A 90 8.06 -21.65 -14.07
N ASN A 91 8.56 -22.82 -13.70
CA ASN A 91 7.78 -23.83 -12.98
C ASN A 91 7.40 -23.34 -11.58
N TRP A 92 8.30 -22.64 -10.89
CA TRP A 92 8.00 -22.02 -9.61
C TRP A 92 6.86 -20.99 -9.74
N MET A 93 6.90 -20.09 -10.72
CA MET A 93 5.81 -19.13 -10.93
C MET A 93 4.47 -19.78 -11.28
N LYS A 94 4.51 -20.92 -11.98
CA LYS A 94 3.30 -21.68 -12.29
C LYS A 94 2.61 -22.19 -11.03
N ASN A 95 3.39 -22.64 -10.04
CA ASN A 95 2.88 -23.32 -8.85
C ASN A 95 2.76 -22.40 -7.62
N TYR A 96 3.54 -21.32 -7.57
CA TYR A 96 3.76 -20.48 -6.39
C TYR A 96 3.76 -18.98 -6.73
N GLY A 97 3.18 -18.58 -7.87
CA GLY A 97 3.13 -17.17 -8.28
C GLY A 97 2.34 -16.24 -7.34
N ASP A 98 1.65 -16.81 -6.35
CA ASP A 98 0.93 -16.13 -5.27
C ASP A 98 1.76 -15.88 -4.01
N LEU A 99 2.96 -16.48 -3.89
CA LEU A 99 3.81 -16.37 -2.70
C LEU A 99 4.56 -15.02 -2.62
N PRO A 100 4.98 -14.63 -1.41
CA PRO A 100 5.98 -13.57 -1.24
C PRO A 100 7.22 -13.79 -2.10
N GLY A 101 7.70 -12.72 -2.72
CA GLY A 101 8.89 -12.77 -3.57
C GLY A 101 8.68 -13.25 -5.00
N ALA A 102 7.44 -13.56 -5.42
CA ALA A 102 7.13 -13.92 -6.80
C ALA A 102 7.60 -12.90 -7.85
N GLU A 103 7.56 -11.60 -7.53
CA GLU A 103 8.10 -10.54 -8.38
C GLU A 103 9.61 -10.70 -8.60
N ARG A 104 10.37 -11.06 -7.54
CA ARG A 104 11.82 -11.29 -7.66
C ARG A 104 12.14 -12.50 -8.53
N ILE A 105 11.35 -13.58 -8.41
CA ILE A 105 11.48 -14.78 -9.25
C ILE A 105 11.19 -14.44 -10.71
N PHE A 106 10.11 -13.68 -10.97
CA PHE A 106 9.73 -13.23 -12.29
C PHE A 106 10.83 -12.37 -12.94
N ASP A 107 11.36 -11.39 -12.21
CA ASP A 107 12.43 -10.53 -12.69
C ASP A 107 13.73 -11.31 -12.96
N LEU A 108 14.08 -12.25 -12.07
CA LEU A 108 15.26 -13.10 -12.26
C LEU A 108 15.11 -13.96 -13.53
N ALA A 109 13.94 -14.56 -13.75
CA ALA A 109 13.68 -15.36 -14.93
C ALA A 109 13.72 -14.53 -16.21
N LYS A 110 13.14 -13.33 -16.18
CA LYS A 110 13.20 -12.38 -17.29
C LYS A 110 14.64 -12.00 -17.63
N ARG A 111 15.49 -11.73 -16.63
CA ARG A 111 16.92 -11.46 -16.84
C ARG A 111 17.64 -12.66 -17.47
N LYS A 112 17.37 -13.87 -16.99
CA LYS A 112 17.99 -15.12 -17.49
C LYS A 112 17.55 -15.52 -18.91
N ASN A 113 16.43 -15.00 -19.39
CA ASN A 113 15.88 -15.30 -20.71
C ASN A 113 15.92 -14.10 -21.67
N ASN A 114 16.96 -13.26 -21.55
CA ASN A 114 17.22 -12.12 -22.43
C ASN A 114 16.01 -11.15 -22.53
N GLY A 115 15.28 -10.96 -21.43
CA GLY A 115 14.09 -10.12 -21.36
C GLY A 115 12.79 -10.78 -21.83
N LYS A 116 12.83 -12.00 -22.37
CA LYS A 116 11.67 -12.75 -22.85
C LYS A 116 10.94 -13.44 -21.70
N ILE A 117 9.61 -13.42 -21.74
CA ILE A 117 8.75 -13.94 -20.65
C ILE A 117 8.16 -15.32 -21.03
N SER A 118 8.33 -15.80 -22.27
CA SER A 118 8.01 -17.17 -22.77
C SER A 118 6.88 -17.93 -22.05
N GLY A 119 5.70 -17.31 -21.94
CA GLY A 119 4.50 -17.91 -21.32
C GLY A 119 4.55 -18.06 -19.79
N MET A 120 5.38 -17.29 -19.10
CA MET A 120 5.45 -17.22 -17.65
C MET A 120 4.29 -16.38 -17.10
N LEU A 121 3.66 -16.88 -16.02
CA LEU A 121 2.60 -16.16 -15.33
C LEU A 121 3.14 -14.89 -14.68
N GLN A 122 2.32 -13.84 -14.66
CA GLN A 122 2.63 -12.61 -13.92
C GLN A 122 2.53 -12.89 -12.41
N PRO A 123 3.39 -12.27 -11.59
CA PRO A 123 3.26 -12.36 -10.14
C PRO A 123 1.92 -11.79 -9.71
N MET A 124 1.25 -12.49 -8.80
CA MET A 124 0.05 -11.96 -8.16
C MET A 124 0.52 -11.00 -7.06
N THR A 125 0.92 -9.79 -7.40
CA THR A 125 1.28 -8.82 -6.36
C THR A 125 0.02 -8.42 -5.59
N ALA A 126 0.10 -8.43 -4.26
CA ALA A 126 -0.86 -7.67 -3.47
C ALA A 126 -0.78 -6.23 -3.99
N THR A 127 -1.92 -5.61 -4.30
CA THR A 127 -1.91 -4.19 -4.65
C THR A 127 -1.30 -3.47 -3.48
N SER A 128 -0.10 -2.91 -3.65
CA SER A 128 0.50 -2.05 -2.64
C SER A 128 -0.38 -0.82 -2.54
N TYR A 129 -1.38 -0.88 -1.67
CA TYR A 129 -2.04 0.31 -1.21
C TYR A 129 -0.97 1.04 -0.44
N SER A 130 -0.44 2.12 -1.04
CA SER A 130 0.46 3.04 -0.36
C SER A 130 -0.15 3.33 1.00
N PHE A 131 0.58 2.95 2.03
CA PHE A 131 0.22 3.20 3.42
C PHE A 131 -0.19 4.68 3.58
N PRO A 132 -1.21 5.01 4.40
CA PRO A 132 -1.82 4.10 5.39
C PRO A 132 -3.26 3.66 5.03
N ALA A 133 -3.38 2.36 4.76
CA ALA A 133 -4.16 1.35 5.49
C ALA A 133 -5.58 1.65 6.02
N GLU A 134 -6.37 2.45 5.32
CA GLU A 134 -7.79 2.09 5.19
C GLU A 134 -8.05 1.84 3.71
N LYS A 135 -8.31 0.57 3.34
CA LYS A 135 -8.88 0.30 2.03
C LYS A 135 -10.22 1.05 2.03
N PRO A 136 -10.51 1.91 1.03
CA PRO A 136 -11.81 2.53 0.97
C PRO A 136 -12.84 1.41 1.01
N LEU A 137 -13.78 1.51 1.96
CA LEU A 137 -14.92 0.60 2.03
C LEU A 137 -15.51 0.51 0.62
N PRO A 138 -15.77 -0.70 0.07
CA PRO A 138 -16.50 -0.78 -1.19
C PRO A 138 -17.78 0.06 -1.03
N PRO A 139 -18.22 0.80 -2.07
CA PRO A 139 -19.46 1.56 -1.98
C PRO A 139 -20.54 0.62 -1.46
N SER A 140 -21.13 0.98 -0.31
CA SER A 140 -22.25 0.26 0.27
C SER A 140 -23.27 0.02 -0.84
N LYS A 141 -23.67 -1.22 -1.09
CA LYS A 141 -24.72 -1.55 -2.06
C LYS A 141 -26.01 -0.75 -1.85
N LYS A 142 -26.24 -0.18 -0.65
CA LYS A 142 -27.36 0.73 -0.37
C LYS A 142 -27.25 2.07 -1.09
N ASN A 143 -26.04 2.56 -1.39
CA ASN A 143 -25.83 3.84 -2.08
C ASN A 143 -26.06 3.74 -3.60
N ASP A 144 -26.00 2.53 -4.18
CA ASP A 144 -26.32 2.28 -5.60
C ASP A 144 -27.83 2.30 -5.87
N GLU A 145 -28.67 2.06 -4.86
CA GLU A 145 -30.14 2.13 -4.99
C GLU A 145 -30.63 3.58 -4.86
N ALA A 146 -30.06 4.36 -3.94
CA ALA A 146 -30.37 5.79 -3.80
C ALA A 146 -29.89 6.63 -5.00
N SER A 147 -28.74 6.29 -5.59
CA SER A 147 -28.21 6.96 -6.79
C SER A 147 -28.90 6.54 -8.10
N LYS A 148 -29.66 5.43 -8.10
CA LYS A 148 -30.54 5.05 -9.22
C LYS A 148 -31.82 5.88 -9.28
N GLN A 149 -32.30 6.42 -8.16
CA GLN A 149 -33.56 7.17 -8.09
C GLN A 149 -33.39 8.66 -8.43
N LEU A 150 -32.18 9.22 -8.39
CA LEU A 150 -31.90 10.61 -8.76
C LEU A 150 -31.12 10.71 -10.09
N LYS A 151 -31.69 10.16 -11.16
CA LYS A 151 -31.26 10.50 -12.54
C LYS A 151 -32.09 11.67 -13.06
N ILE A 152 -31.71 12.90 -12.71
CA ILE A 152 -31.98 14.03 -13.60
C ILE A 152 -30.96 13.88 -14.72
N THR A 153 -31.42 13.51 -15.91
CA THR A 153 -30.58 13.39 -17.12
C THR A 153 -30.19 14.79 -17.61
N PRO A 154 -28.92 15.23 -17.49
CA PRO A 154 -28.46 16.37 -18.26
C PRO A 154 -28.35 15.92 -19.72
N LYS A 155 -28.92 16.70 -20.65
CA LYS A 155 -28.81 16.48 -22.10
C LYS A 155 -27.34 16.24 -22.50
N PRO A 156 -27.05 15.27 -23.38
CA PRO A 156 -25.67 14.93 -23.73
C PRO A 156 -25.04 16.06 -24.56
N GLN A 157 -24.12 16.81 -23.96
CA GLN A 157 -23.09 17.49 -24.74
C GLN A 157 -22.09 16.43 -25.24
N ASN A 158 -21.80 16.47 -26.54
CA ASN A 158 -21.00 15.52 -27.30
C ASN A 158 -19.75 15.02 -26.54
N LYS A 159 -19.86 13.84 -25.92
CA LYS A 159 -18.71 13.11 -25.40
C LYS A 159 -18.01 12.44 -26.57
N ILE A 160 -16.83 12.94 -26.92
CA ILE A 160 -15.89 12.21 -27.77
C ILE A 160 -15.49 10.95 -26.98
N TYR A 161 -16.08 9.82 -27.34
CA TYR A 161 -15.72 8.51 -26.80
C TYR A 161 -14.35 8.11 -27.34
N ILE A 162 -13.28 8.41 -26.61
CA ILE A 162 -11.98 7.80 -26.87
C ILE A 162 -12.07 6.34 -26.38
N LYS A 163 -12.13 5.39 -27.32
CA LYS A 163 -12.08 3.95 -27.04
C LYS A 163 -10.87 3.66 -26.12
N LYS A 164 -11.07 2.84 -25.09
CA LYS A 164 -9.98 2.17 -24.32
C LYS A 164 -9.19 1.28 -25.28
N THR A 165 -8.28 1.87 -26.05
CA THR A 165 -7.29 1.14 -26.85
C THR A 165 -6.12 0.78 -25.95
N ASN A 166 -5.51 -0.39 -26.20
CA ASN A 166 -4.27 -0.84 -25.57
C ASN A 166 -3.30 0.35 -25.42
N PRO A 167 -2.65 0.54 -24.25
CA PRO A 167 -1.74 1.66 -24.06
C PRO A 167 -0.69 1.62 -25.16
N HIS A 168 -0.71 2.64 -26.02
CA HIS A 168 0.25 2.78 -27.11
C HIS A 168 1.67 2.56 -26.55
N PRO A 169 2.57 1.82 -27.22
CA PRO A 169 3.95 1.63 -26.76
C PRO A 169 4.62 2.95 -26.33
N ASP A 170 4.27 4.03 -27.03
CA ASP A 170 4.63 5.42 -26.77
C ASP A 170 4.27 5.91 -25.35
N ILE A 171 3.14 5.50 -24.76
CA ILE A 171 2.70 5.93 -23.41
C ILE A 171 3.59 5.30 -22.34
N LYS A 172 3.93 4.01 -22.50
CA LYS A 172 4.85 3.33 -21.58
C LYS A 172 6.25 3.95 -21.66
N LEU A 173 6.74 4.18 -22.87
CA LEU A 173 8.02 4.86 -23.10
C LEU A 173 8.00 6.26 -22.49
N PHE A 174 6.92 7.01 -22.69
CA PHE A 174 6.71 8.33 -22.10
C PHE A 174 6.80 8.30 -20.57
N LYS A 175 6.04 7.42 -19.91
CA LYS A 175 6.07 7.28 -18.44
C LYS A 175 7.48 6.94 -17.94
N ASN A 176 8.20 6.04 -18.62
CA ASN A 176 9.58 5.70 -18.27
C ASN A 176 10.53 6.89 -18.42
N LEU A 177 10.38 7.70 -19.47
CA LEU A 177 11.21 8.90 -19.69
C LEU A 177 10.94 9.96 -18.63
N ILE A 178 9.67 10.24 -18.30
CA ILE A 178 9.32 11.15 -17.22
C ILE A 178 9.90 10.65 -15.90
N ASN A 179 9.71 9.37 -15.56
CA ASN A 179 10.30 8.79 -14.34
C ASN A 179 11.81 8.99 -14.28
N ARG A 180 12.52 8.73 -15.40
CA ARG A 180 13.96 8.92 -15.47
C ARG A 180 14.36 10.37 -15.20
N TYR A 181 13.68 11.35 -15.80
CA TYR A 181 14.00 12.77 -15.59
C TYR A 181 13.68 13.25 -14.17
N LEU A 182 12.58 12.78 -13.58
CA LEU A 182 12.25 13.12 -12.19
C LEU A 182 13.26 12.52 -11.21
N ASN A 183 13.69 11.26 -11.43
CA ASN A 183 14.76 10.64 -10.62
C ASN A 183 16.12 11.35 -10.77
N GLN A 184 16.31 12.13 -11.83
CA GLN A 184 17.51 12.95 -12.06
C GLN A 184 17.33 14.40 -11.59
N HIS A 185 16.25 14.70 -10.87
CA HIS A 185 15.87 16.06 -10.45
C HIS A 185 15.77 17.07 -11.61
N ASN A 186 15.39 16.59 -12.80
CA ASN A 186 15.33 17.39 -14.02
C ASN A 186 13.90 17.66 -14.46
N ALA A 187 13.18 18.46 -13.65
CA ALA A 187 11.81 18.86 -13.92
C ALA A 187 11.64 19.58 -15.27
N SER A 188 12.62 20.39 -15.69
CA SER A 188 12.57 21.14 -16.96
C SER A 188 12.51 20.23 -18.19
N ARG A 189 13.34 19.18 -18.23
CA ARG A 189 13.28 18.19 -19.34
C ARG A 189 12.00 17.38 -19.28
N ALA A 190 11.53 17.00 -18.09
CA ALA A 190 10.26 16.30 -17.93
C ALA A 190 9.08 17.14 -18.45
N GLU A 191 9.04 18.42 -18.09
CA GLU A 191 8.05 19.41 -18.54
C GLU A 191 8.06 19.54 -20.07
N LYS A 192 9.23 19.82 -20.67
CA LYS A 192 9.38 19.92 -22.14
C LYS A 192 8.91 18.66 -22.84
N ARG A 193 9.21 17.48 -22.28
CA ARG A 193 8.80 16.20 -22.84
C ARG A 193 7.29 16.01 -22.75
N LEU A 194 6.66 16.35 -21.63
CA LEU A 194 5.22 16.30 -21.47
C LEU A 194 4.51 17.18 -22.50
N TRP A 195 4.93 18.44 -22.67
CA TRP A 195 4.35 19.34 -23.68
C TRP A 195 4.46 18.80 -25.11
N ALA A 196 5.58 18.17 -25.45
CA ALA A 196 5.74 17.52 -26.77
C ALA A 196 4.74 16.37 -26.98
N PHE A 197 4.43 15.59 -25.93
CA PHE A 197 3.43 14.52 -26.00
C PHE A 197 1.99 15.05 -26.04
N ILE A 198 1.70 16.13 -25.31
CA ILE A 198 0.40 16.80 -25.36
C ILE A 198 0.09 17.26 -26.79
N LYS A 199 1.06 17.86 -27.49
CA LYS A 199 0.91 18.28 -28.89
C LYS A 199 0.58 17.13 -29.85
N ARG A 200 1.00 15.90 -29.53
CA ARG A 200 0.71 14.71 -30.33
C ARG A 200 -0.71 14.13 -30.07
N GLY A 201 -1.43 14.64 -29.07
CA GLY A 201 -2.80 14.17 -28.75
C GLY A 201 -2.86 12.74 -28.20
N LEU A 202 -1.77 12.22 -27.64
CA LEU A 202 -1.65 10.82 -27.23
C LEU A 202 -2.09 10.52 -25.79
N LEU A 203 -2.31 11.55 -24.97
CA LEU A 203 -2.61 11.41 -23.54
C LEU A 203 -4.01 11.93 -23.23
N SER A 204 -4.72 11.23 -22.35
CA SER A 204 -5.97 11.76 -21.78
C SER A 204 -5.70 12.94 -20.85
N SER A 205 -6.72 13.79 -20.60
CA SER A 205 -6.60 14.94 -19.69
C SER A 205 -6.12 14.53 -18.30
N ILE A 206 -6.64 13.42 -17.76
CA ILE A 206 -6.24 12.89 -16.46
C ILE A 206 -4.80 12.38 -16.45
N GLU A 207 -4.32 11.78 -17.53
CA GLU A 207 -2.92 11.34 -17.62
C GLU A 207 -1.96 12.52 -17.71
N ILE A 208 -2.35 13.57 -18.44
CA ILE A 208 -1.63 14.83 -18.51
C ILE A 208 -1.55 15.45 -17.12
N ASP A 209 -2.67 15.60 -16.44
CA ASP A 209 -2.74 16.27 -15.13
C ASP A 209 -2.01 15.46 -14.05
N ASN A 210 -2.04 14.13 -14.13
CA ASN A 210 -1.18 13.26 -13.32
C ASN A 210 0.31 13.55 -13.52
N GLN A 211 0.78 13.66 -14.78
CA GLN A 211 2.19 13.97 -15.01
C GLN A 211 2.55 15.40 -14.64
N LEU A 212 1.65 16.37 -14.88
CA LEU A 212 1.83 17.76 -14.42
C LEU A 212 1.99 17.81 -12.92
N SER A 213 1.15 17.10 -12.16
CA SER A 213 1.25 17.01 -10.70
C SER A 213 2.62 16.47 -10.25
N ARG A 214 3.12 15.40 -10.89
CA ARG A 214 4.45 14.85 -10.57
C ARG A 214 5.60 15.82 -10.88
N ILE A 215 5.52 16.53 -11.99
CA ILE A 215 6.52 17.55 -12.38
C ILE A 215 6.44 18.77 -11.47
N ALA A 216 5.23 19.20 -11.09
CA ALA A 216 5.01 20.26 -10.13
C ALA A 216 5.60 19.93 -8.76
N ASN A 217 5.42 18.67 -8.31
CA ASN A 217 6.03 18.18 -7.08
C ASN A 217 7.56 18.28 -7.14
N GLU A 218 8.17 17.89 -8.26
CA GLU A 218 9.62 18.01 -8.45
C GLU A 218 10.09 19.47 -8.43
N TYR A 219 9.33 20.39 -9.04
CA TYR A 219 9.62 21.82 -8.92
C TYR A 219 9.52 22.32 -7.48
N TYR A 220 8.53 21.87 -6.71
CA TYR A 220 8.41 22.22 -5.29
C TYR A 220 9.59 21.68 -4.46
N LEU A 221 9.98 20.42 -4.68
CA LEU A 221 11.12 19.79 -4.00
C LEU A 221 12.46 20.48 -4.32
N THR A 222 12.58 21.04 -5.51
CA THR A 222 13.75 21.81 -5.96
C THR A 222 13.61 23.32 -5.71
N ASN A 223 12.67 23.75 -4.87
CA ASN A 223 12.43 25.15 -4.45
C ASN A 223 12.03 26.13 -5.58
N HIS A 224 11.50 25.61 -6.68
CA HIS A 224 10.93 26.42 -7.78
C HIS A 224 9.42 26.62 -7.56
N ASP A 225 9.05 27.21 -6.42
CA ASP A 225 7.65 27.23 -5.94
C ASP A 225 6.68 27.91 -6.92
N LYS A 226 7.10 28.98 -7.62
CA LYS A 226 6.26 29.64 -8.65
C LYS A 226 5.85 28.69 -9.78
N LYS A 227 6.80 27.89 -10.28
CA LYS A 227 6.52 26.89 -11.31
C LYS A 227 5.69 25.73 -10.76
N ALA A 228 6.00 25.29 -9.55
CA ALA A 228 5.24 24.25 -8.87
C ALA A 228 3.77 24.65 -8.75
N LEU A 229 3.50 25.86 -8.26
CA LEU A 229 2.16 26.41 -8.14
C LEU A 229 1.43 26.44 -9.49
N ALA A 230 2.05 27.04 -10.52
CA ALA A 230 1.44 27.17 -11.84
C ALA A 230 1.05 25.82 -12.45
N LEU A 231 1.95 24.84 -12.45
CA LEU A 231 1.68 23.51 -13.03
C LEU A 231 0.67 22.72 -12.19
N ALA A 232 0.73 22.82 -10.87
CA ALA A 232 -0.21 22.16 -9.96
C ALA A 232 -1.63 22.75 -10.10
N GLN A 233 -1.75 24.07 -10.24
CA GLN A 233 -3.03 24.73 -10.50
C GLN A 233 -3.65 24.27 -11.82
N LEU A 234 -2.86 24.19 -12.89
CA LEU A 234 -3.33 23.66 -14.18
C LEU A 234 -3.87 22.23 -14.05
N ALA A 235 -3.19 21.38 -13.27
CA ALA A 235 -3.61 20.00 -13.02
C ALA A 235 -4.80 19.86 -12.06
N SER A 236 -5.10 20.90 -11.26
CA SER A 236 -6.18 20.89 -10.25
C SER A 236 -7.58 20.83 -10.87
N ARG A 237 -7.72 21.04 -12.19
CA ARG A 237 -8.96 20.78 -12.93
C ARG A 237 -9.42 19.31 -12.85
N SER A 238 -8.51 18.38 -12.58
CA SER A 238 -8.79 16.95 -12.42
C SER A 238 -9.01 16.51 -10.97
N ARG A 239 -9.31 17.45 -10.05
CA ARG A 239 -9.45 17.22 -8.60
C ARG A 239 -10.43 16.12 -8.17
N GLU A 240 -11.46 15.87 -8.97
CA GLU A 240 -12.42 14.79 -8.72
C GLU A 240 -11.81 13.39 -8.84
N LYS A 241 -10.64 13.29 -9.49
CA LYS A 241 -9.94 12.03 -9.77
C LYS A 241 -8.55 11.98 -9.16
N ILE A 242 -7.91 13.13 -8.94
CA ILE A 242 -6.58 13.24 -8.34
C ILE A 242 -6.51 14.42 -7.36
N SER A 243 -6.24 14.15 -6.09
CA SER A 243 -6.12 15.20 -5.05
C SER A 243 -4.71 15.83 -4.99
N GLN A 244 -3.70 15.12 -5.50
CA GLN A 244 -2.30 15.55 -5.44
C GLN A 244 -2.00 16.92 -6.07
N PRO A 245 -2.61 17.34 -7.21
CA PRO A 245 -2.42 18.69 -7.73
C PRO A 245 -2.74 19.78 -6.71
N ASP A 246 -3.91 19.72 -6.07
CA ASP A 246 -4.30 20.72 -5.07
C ASP A 246 -3.36 20.70 -3.85
N TRP A 247 -2.89 19.52 -3.43
CA TRP A 247 -1.90 19.43 -2.34
C TRP A 247 -0.61 20.19 -2.65
N ILE A 248 -0.05 20.00 -3.86
CA ILE A 248 1.19 20.67 -4.28
C ILE A 248 0.95 22.17 -4.47
N ALA A 249 -0.18 22.56 -5.05
CA ALA A 249 -0.54 23.96 -5.21
C ALA A 249 -0.67 24.66 -3.85
N GLY A 250 -1.31 24.01 -2.86
CA GLY A 250 -1.39 24.51 -1.49
C GLY A 250 -0.03 24.69 -0.84
N LEU A 251 0.85 23.68 -0.94
CA LEU A 251 2.22 23.74 -0.41
C LEU A 251 3.06 24.87 -1.05
N ALA A 252 3.01 24.99 -2.38
CA ALA A 252 3.75 26.01 -3.11
C ALA A 252 3.22 27.42 -2.79
N ALA A 253 1.90 27.61 -2.76
CA ALA A 253 1.28 28.89 -2.38
C ALA A 253 1.64 29.30 -0.94
N TRP A 254 1.64 28.34 -0.01
CA TRP A 254 2.05 28.58 1.37
C TRP A 254 3.49 29.09 1.46
N ARG A 255 4.44 28.46 0.74
CA ARG A 255 5.84 28.93 0.70
C ARG A 255 5.99 30.31 0.04
N LEU A 256 5.15 30.61 -0.94
CA LEU A 256 5.11 31.92 -1.59
C LEU A 256 4.43 33.01 -0.74
N GLY A 257 3.87 32.66 0.42
CA GLY A 257 3.17 33.60 1.31
C GLY A 257 1.74 33.90 0.90
N ASP A 258 1.20 33.24 -0.13
CA ASP A 258 -0.19 33.38 -0.53
C ASP A 258 -1.09 32.47 0.31
N CYS A 259 -1.41 32.96 1.52
CA CYS A 259 -2.25 32.21 2.46
C CYS A 259 -3.65 31.92 1.88
N SER A 260 -4.13 32.76 0.96
CA SER A 260 -5.49 32.67 0.42
C SER A 260 -5.63 31.51 -0.57
N VAL A 261 -4.69 31.43 -1.52
CA VAL A 261 -4.58 30.35 -2.49
C VAL A 261 -4.19 29.05 -1.77
N ALA A 262 -3.30 29.12 -0.78
CA ALA A 262 -2.95 27.98 0.04
C ALA A 262 -4.17 27.39 0.76
N ALA A 263 -4.94 28.23 1.47
CA ALA A 263 -6.13 27.79 2.21
C ALA A 263 -7.14 27.12 1.28
N TRP A 264 -7.42 27.73 0.12
CA TRP A 264 -8.37 27.18 -0.84
C TRP A 264 -7.95 25.79 -1.32
N HIS A 265 -6.73 25.63 -1.81
CA HIS A 265 -6.25 24.35 -2.31
C HIS A 265 -6.20 23.26 -1.23
N PHE A 266 -5.72 23.57 -0.03
CA PHE A 266 -5.73 22.62 1.08
C PHE A 266 -7.14 22.21 1.50
N GLU A 267 -8.10 23.14 1.44
CA GLU A 267 -9.50 22.81 1.67
C GLU A 267 -10.05 21.88 0.58
N GLN A 268 -9.71 22.08 -0.70
CA GLN A 268 -10.07 21.16 -1.78
C GLN A 268 -9.53 19.76 -1.54
N VAL A 269 -8.26 19.65 -1.10
CA VAL A 269 -7.68 18.36 -0.69
C VAL A 269 -8.49 17.74 0.43
N SER A 270 -8.84 18.51 1.46
CA SER A 270 -9.62 17.99 2.59
C SER A 270 -11.00 17.46 2.19
N ASN A 271 -11.63 18.07 1.18
CA ASN A 271 -12.98 17.73 0.68
C ASN A 271 -12.95 16.63 -0.39
N SER A 272 -11.78 16.18 -0.81
CA SER A 272 -11.64 15.27 -1.94
C SER A 272 -12.01 13.84 -1.57
N THR A 273 -12.94 13.23 -2.31
CA THR A 273 -13.32 11.81 -2.16
C THR A 273 -12.24 10.83 -2.60
N VAL A 274 -11.24 11.32 -3.32
CA VAL A 274 -10.07 10.53 -3.75
C VAL A 274 -8.84 10.78 -2.89
N SER A 275 -8.93 11.69 -1.91
CA SER A 275 -7.93 11.79 -0.85
C SER A 275 -8.24 10.75 0.23
N GLY A 276 -7.26 9.93 0.59
CA GLY A 276 -7.38 9.08 1.78
C GLY A 276 -7.35 9.93 3.04
N ASP A 277 -7.83 9.38 4.16
CA ASP A 277 -8.00 10.05 5.44
C ASP A 277 -6.79 10.87 5.90
N TRP A 278 -5.57 10.34 5.72
CA TRP A 278 -4.33 11.02 6.07
C TRP A 278 -4.12 12.31 5.28
N THR A 279 -4.35 12.25 3.97
CA THR A 279 -4.21 13.41 3.08
C THR A 279 -5.35 14.40 3.32
N ALA A 280 -6.57 13.91 3.55
CA ALA A 280 -7.72 14.75 3.87
C ALA A 280 -7.51 15.51 5.19
N ALA A 281 -7.03 14.82 6.23
CA ALA A 281 -6.70 15.39 7.53
C ALA A 281 -5.58 16.43 7.44
N ALA A 282 -4.54 16.13 6.65
CA ALA A 282 -3.44 17.06 6.37
C ALA A 282 -3.94 18.32 5.65
N GLY A 283 -4.77 18.16 4.62
CA GLY A 283 -5.41 19.26 3.91
C GLY A 283 -6.24 20.13 4.86
N ALA A 284 -7.08 19.53 5.70
CA ALA A 284 -7.86 20.29 6.68
C ALA A 284 -6.96 21.05 7.68
N PHE A 285 -5.91 20.41 8.20
CA PHE A 285 -5.01 21.06 9.15
C PHE A 285 -4.24 22.24 8.53
N TRP A 286 -3.67 22.06 7.34
CA TRP A 286 -2.94 23.12 6.65
C TRP A 286 -3.87 24.21 6.13
N ALA A 287 -5.12 23.89 5.76
CA ALA A 287 -6.14 24.90 5.49
C ALA A 287 -6.41 25.77 6.73
N ALA A 288 -6.56 25.16 7.92
CA ALA A 288 -6.72 25.91 9.17
C ALA A 288 -5.53 26.85 9.43
N ARG A 289 -4.29 26.39 9.22
CA ARG A 289 -3.08 27.21 9.35
C ARG A 289 -3.05 28.37 8.35
N SER A 290 -3.42 28.12 7.10
CA SER A 290 -3.54 29.15 6.06
C SER A 290 -4.62 30.18 6.38
N TYR A 291 -5.79 29.74 6.85
CA TYR A 291 -6.85 30.65 7.30
C TYR A 291 -6.46 31.50 8.51
N MET A 292 -5.66 30.95 9.42
CA MET A 292 -5.13 31.69 10.57
C MET A 292 -4.20 32.83 10.11
N VAL A 293 -3.27 32.55 9.20
CA VAL A 293 -2.37 33.57 8.60
C VAL A 293 -3.17 34.60 7.80
N CYS A 294 -4.24 34.18 7.14
CA CYS A 294 -5.15 35.06 6.42
C CYS A 294 -6.14 35.83 7.32
N HIS A 295 -6.01 35.76 8.65
CA HIS A 295 -6.91 36.44 9.61
C HIS A 295 -8.40 36.05 9.45
N ARG A 296 -8.68 34.78 9.14
CA ARG A 296 -10.05 34.23 8.99
C ARG A 296 -10.37 33.20 10.10
N PRO A 297 -10.56 33.64 11.36
CA PRO A 297 -10.67 32.72 12.51
C PRO A 297 -11.89 31.79 12.46
N GLY A 298 -12.99 32.20 11.82
CA GLY A 298 -14.17 31.34 11.63
C GLY A 298 -13.86 30.05 10.87
N GLU A 299 -13.01 30.16 9.84
CA GLU A 299 -12.60 29.02 9.02
C GLU A 299 -11.59 28.11 9.73
N VAL A 300 -10.74 28.68 10.60
CA VAL A 300 -9.76 27.92 11.39
C VAL A 300 -10.45 26.85 12.22
N SER A 301 -11.50 27.23 12.97
CA SER A 301 -12.23 26.29 13.83
C SER A 301 -12.93 25.19 13.02
N ARG A 302 -13.52 25.54 11.87
CA ARG A 302 -14.17 24.58 10.97
C ARG A 302 -13.17 23.54 10.44
N MET A 303 -12.02 24.02 9.96
CA MET A 303 -10.97 23.18 9.41
C MET A 303 -10.26 22.32 10.45
N LEU A 304 -10.01 22.83 11.66
CA LEU A 304 -9.48 22.01 12.76
C LEU A 304 -10.45 20.91 13.18
N LYS A 305 -11.76 21.22 13.30
CA LYS A 305 -12.77 20.19 13.63
C LYS A 305 -12.80 19.08 12.57
N LYS A 306 -12.66 19.45 11.30
CA LYS A 306 -12.58 18.49 10.20
C LYS A 306 -11.30 17.66 10.22
N SER A 307 -10.15 18.27 10.51
CA SER A 307 -8.91 17.49 10.66
C SER A 307 -9.03 16.52 11.84
N ALA A 308 -9.58 16.99 12.96
CA ALA A 308 -9.79 16.21 14.18
C ALA A 308 -10.77 15.03 14.02
N SER A 309 -11.66 15.02 13.02
CA SER A 309 -12.51 13.84 12.78
C SER A 309 -11.73 12.64 12.26
N PHE A 310 -10.50 12.83 11.80
CA PHE A 310 -9.59 11.76 11.38
C PHE A 310 -8.66 11.36 12.54
N GLU A 311 -9.25 10.78 13.59
CA GLU A 311 -8.65 10.63 14.93
C GLU A 311 -7.32 9.85 14.97
N LYS A 312 -7.11 8.93 14.02
CA LYS A 312 -5.91 8.08 13.94
C LYS A 312 -4.78 8.67 13.08
N THR A 313 -5.03 9.81 12.42
CA THR A 313 -4.02 10.46 11.57
C THR A 313 -3.18 11.44 12.37
N PHE A 314 -1.92 11.64 11.97
CA PHE A 314 -1.02 12.61 12.62
C PHE A 314 -1.65 14.00 12.76
N TYR A 315 -2.24 14.51 11.68
CA TYR A 315 -2.85 15.84 11.66
C TYR A 315 -4.18 15.91 12.43
N GLY A 316 -4.97 14.83 12.44
CA GLY A 316 -6.17 14.76 13.28
C GLY A 316 -5.86 14.73 14.77
N ILE A 317 -4.77 14.05 15.16
CA ILE A 317 -4.26 14.08 16.53
C ILE A 317 -3.83 15.50 16.92
N LEU A 318 -3.06 16.17 16.05
CA LEU A 318 -2.59 17.52 16.29
C LEU A 318 -3.76 18.53 16.39
N ALA A 319 -4.73 18.43 15.47
CA ALA A 319 -5.92 19.27 15.47
C ALA A 319 -6.78 19.04 16.73
N SER A 320 -6.95 17.78 17.15
CA SER A 320 -7.67 17.44 18.38
C SER A 320 -7.02 18.08 19.60
N ARG A 321 -5.68 18.00 19.72
CA ARG A 321 -4.93 18.66 20.79
C ARG A 321 -5.08 20.18 20.75
N GLN A 322 -5.04 20.80 19.56
CA GLN A 322 -5.24 22.23 19.39
C GLN A 322 -6.68 22.68 19.77
N LEU A 323 -7.66 21.81 19.59
CA LEU A 323 -9.05 22.02 20.03
C LEU A 323 -9.28 21.70 21.52
N GLY A 324 -8.24 21.32 22.28
CA GLY A 324 -8.37 20.92 23.68
C GLY A 324 -9.07 19.56 23.88
N LYS A 325 -9.23 18.75 22.83
CA LYS A 325 -9.81 17.41 22.92
C LYS A 325 -8.76 16.40 23.39
N ARG A 326 -9.14 15.57 24.36
CA ARG A 326 -8.36 14.38 24.73
C ARG A 326 -8.67 13.26 23.76
N ILE A 327 -7.63 12.58 23.31
CA ILE A 327 -7.74 11.43 22.40
C ILE A 327 -7.49 10.20 23.24
N ASN A 328 -8.45 9.30 23.28
CA ASN A 328 -8.36 8.04 23.99
C ASN A 328 -8.20 6.95 22.94
N PHE A 329 -6.98 6.42 22.82
CA PHE A 329 -6.72 5.25 21.99
C PHE A 329 -6.97 4.00 22.81
N ASP A 330 -7.80 3.13 22.26
CA ASP A 330 -7.92 1.77 22.74
C ASP A 330 -6.76 0.96 22.17
N TRP A 331 -5.84 0.54 23.04
CA TRP A 331 -4.71 -0.32 22.70
C TRP A 331 -4.96 -1.78 23.06
N THR A 332 -6.19 -2.12 23.45
CA THR A 332 -6.55 -3.52 23.66
C THR A 332 -6.44 -4.26 22.32
N VAL A 333 -5.67 -5.34 22.33
CA VAL A 333 -5.56 -6.21 21.15
C VAL A 333 -6.90 -6.95 21.03
N PRO A 334 -7.60 -6.85 19.89
CA PRO A 334 -8.83 -7.60 19.71
C PRO A 334 -8.53 -9.10 19.81
N GLU A 335 -9.44 -9.83 20.44
CA GLU A 335 -9.32 -11.28 20.55
C GLU A 335 -9.54 -11.93 19.19
N PHE A 336 -8.67 -12.85 18.79
CA PHE A 336 -8.85 -13.63 17.57
C PHE A 336 -9.79 -14.82 17.85
N THR A 337 -11.02 -14.74 17.35
CA THR A 337 -12.07 -15.71 17.68
C THR A 337 -12.15 -16.87 16.67
N GLN A 338 -12.90 -17.91 17.02
CA GLN A 338 -13.21 -19.01 16.10
C GLN A 338 -13.97 -18.53 14.84
N THR A 339 -14.77 -17.47 14.96
CA THR A 339 -15.47 -16.83 13.84
C THR A 339 -14.47 -16.21 12.88
N ASP A 340 -13.49 -15.48 13.40
CA ASP A 340 -12.42 -14.87 12.59
C ASP A 340 -11.60 -15.95 11.88
N TYR A 341 -11.24 -17.02 12.58
CA TYR A 341 -10.58 -18.16 11.96
C TYR A 341 -11.41 -18.78 10.84
N ASN A 342 -12.73 -18.93 11.00
CA ASN A 342 -13.59 -19.48 9.96
C ASN A 342 -13.64 -18.60 8.69
N GLU A 343 -13.52 -17.29 8.81
CA GLU A 343 -13.45 -16.37 7.67
C GLU A 343 -12.15 -16.55 6.86
N VAL A 344 -11.04 -16.83 7.55
CA VAL A 344 -9.69 -16.82 6.95
C VAL A 344 -9.11 -18.21 6.70
N ARG A 345 -9.67 -19.27 7.29
CA ARG A 345 -9.12 -20.63 7.22
C ARG A 345 -9.00 -21.17 5.81
N ASN A 346 -9.83 -20.73 4.86
CA ASN A 346 -9.73 -21.24 3.48
C ASN A 346 -8.63 -20.55 2.66
N LEU A 347 -7.92 -19.57 3.22
CA LEU A 347 -6.85 -18.85 2.55
C LEU A 347 -5.53 -19.62 2.66
N SER A 348 -4.98 -20.05 1.51
CA SER A 348 -3.70 -20.75 1.46
C SER A 348 -2.56 -19.97 2.12
N ASN A 349 -2.55 -18.65 1.97
CA ASN A 349 -1.58 -17.76 2.63
C ASN A 349 -1.63 -17.88 4.15
N VAL A 350 -2.82 -17.99 4.75
CA VAL A 350 -2.99 -18.11 6.21
C VAL A 350 -2.47 -19.45 6.70
N HIS A 351 -2.81 -20.55 6.02
CA HIS A 351 -2.24 -21.86 6.37
C HIS A 351 -0.71 -21.90 6.26
N ARG A 352 -0.14 -21.30 5.21
CA ARG A 352 1.31 -21.18 5.06
C ARG A 352 1.92 -20.32 6.16
N ALA A 353 1.29 -19.21 6.52
CA ALA A 353 1.76 -18.34 7.60
C ALA A 353 1.80 -19.08 8.94
N ILE A 354 0.73 -19.81 9.27
CA ILE A 354 0.66 -20.65 10.48
C ILE A 354 1.78 -21.71 10.45
N ALA A 355 1.93 -22.43 9.34
CA ALA A 355 2.99 -23.43 9.17
C ALA A 355 4.41 -22.83 9.30
N LEU A 356 4.65 -21.64 8.75
CA LEU A 356 5.94 -20.92 8.88
C LEU A 356 6.20 -20.50 10.33
N ALA A 357 5.17 -20.01 11.03
CA ALA A 357 5.29 -19.67 12.45
C ALA A 357 5.62 -20.90 13.31
N GLN A 358 5.02 -22.07 13.02
CA GLN A 358 5.38 -23.34 13.69
C GLN A 358 6.86 -23.73 13.47
N VAL A 359 7.41 -23.44 12.29
CA VAL A 359 8.81 -23.68 11.94
C VAL A 359 9.74 -22.61 12.53
N GLY A 360 9.21 -21.48 13.00
CA GLY A 360 9.98 -20.35 13.54
C GLY A 360 10.40 -19.32 12.48
N GLU A 361 9.91 -19.44 11.24
CA GLU A 361 10.16 -18.51 10.14
C GLU A 361 9.18 -17.33 10.17
N ASN A 362 9.12 -16.62 11.31
CA ASN A 362 8.18 -15.53 11.57
C ASN A 362 8.22 -14.41 10.51
N PRO A 363 9.38 -13.99 9.96
CA PRO A 363 9.40 -12.97 8.90
C PRO A 363 8.70 -13.42 7.61
N LEU A 364 8.77 -14.72 7.27
CA LEU A 364 8.07 -15.26 6.10
C LEU A 364 6.57 -15.41 6.39
N ALA A 365 6.22 -15.79 7.63
CA ALA A 365 4.82 -15.86 8.06
C ALA A 365 4.13 -14.49 7.95
N ASP A 366 4.80 -13.43 8.42
CA ASP A 366 4.30 -12.06 8.33
C ASP A 366 4.12 -11.59 6.88
N GLN A 367 5.04 -11.96 5.97
CA GLN A 367 4.89 -11.66 4.55
C GLN A 367 3.67 -12.36 3.92
N GLU A 368 3.39 -13.61 4.28
CA GLU A 368 2.21 -14.33 3.82
C GLU A 368 0.92 -13.67 4.31
N LEU A 369 0.85 -13.29 5.59
CA LEU A 369 -0.29 -12.58 6.16
C LEU A 369 -0.47 -11.20 5.53
N SER A 370 0.62 -10.45 5.33
CA SER A 370 0.58 -9.15 4.66
C SER A 370 0.02 -9.24 3.24
N ILE A 371 0.39 -10.28 2.49
CA ILE A 371 -0.16 -10.53 1.15
C ILE A 371 -1.64 -10.93 1.23
N ALA A 372 -2.01 -11.79 2.18
CA ALA A 372 -3.40 -12.19 2.40
C ALA A 372 -4.26 -10.95 2.70
N TRP A 373 -3.84 -10.15 3.69
CA TRP A 373 -4.47 -8.91 4.11
C TRP A 373 -4.59 -7.92 2.95
N GLY A 374 -3.55 -7.80 2.12
CA GLY A 374 -3.55 -6.97 0.91
C GLY A 374 -4.57 -7.41 -0.15
N ARG A 375 -4.89 -8.70 -0.24
CA ARG A 375 -5.82 -9.27 -1.23
C ARG A 375 -7.26 -9.40 -0.74
N THR A 376 -7.50 -9.58 0.57
CA THR A 376 -8.84 -9.74 1.13
C THR A 376 -9.59 -8.42 1.28
N ARG A 377 -10.92 -8.49 1.44
CA ARG A 377 -11.81 -7.36 1.73
C ARG A 377 -12.80 -7.77 2.83
N ASP A 378 -13.55 -6.79 3.35
CA ASP A 378 -14.71 -7.01 4.23
C ASP A 378 -14.38 -7.84 5.49
N SER A 379 -15.15 -8.90 5.77
CA SER A 379 -14.97 -9.76 6.96
C SER A 379 -13.60 -10.43 7.01
N GLN A 380 -13.12 -10.95 5.87
CA GLN A 380 -11.80 -11.59 5.77
C GLN A 380 -10.64 -10.62 5.98
N HIS A 381 -10.83 -9.34 5.65
CA HIS A 381 -9.82 -8.32 5.93
C HIS A 381 -9.79 -7.96 7.41
N SER A 382 -10.97 -7.86 8.02
CA SER A 382 -11.12 -7.53 9.45
C SER A 382 -10.58 -8.64 10.35
N ALA A 383 -10.80 -9.91 9.97
CA ALA A 383 -10.29 -11.08 10.68
C ALA A 383 -8.76 -11.27 10.58
N LEU A 384 -8.06 -10.48 9.76
CA LEU A 384 -6.59 -10.50 9.62
C LEU A 384 -5.90 -9.31 10.31
N LEU A 385 -6.66 -8.44 10.98
CA LEU A 385 -6.17 -7.34 11.83
C LEU A 385 -5.96 -7.85 13.25
#